data_AF-I4YBB7-F1
#
_entry.id   AF-I4YBB7-F1
#
_cell.length_a   1.000
_cell.length_b   1.000
_cell.length_c   1.000
_cell.angle_alpha   90.00
_cell.angle_beta   90.00
_cell.angle_gamma   90.00
#
_symmetry.space_group_name_H-M   'P 1'
#
loop_
_entity.id
_entity.type
_entity.pdbx_description
1 polymer ?
#
loop_
_entity_poly.entity_id
_entity_poly.type
_entity_poly.pdbx_seq_one_letter_code
_entity_poly.pdbx_strand_id
1 'polypeptide(L)' 'MSGSPFGIAANAEGGYAVGGKQNLPLGKATVWDKILGNLDYFLATVTRSSDQKQLAKLRKYGGKKAVIGEARSPKF' A
#
# COMPACT_ATOMS: atom_id res chain seq x y z
N MET A 1 -15.17 -14.91 -3.92
CA MET A 1 -14.50 -14.11 -2.87
C MET A 1 -13.61 -13.08 -3.54
N SER A 2 -14.14 -11.89 -3.85
CA SER A 2 -13.38 -10.77 -4.45
C SER A 2 -12.77 -9.91 -3.34
N GLY A 3 -11.83 -10.47 -2.59
CA GLY A 3 -11.03 -9.71 -1.63
C GLY A 3 -9.66 -9.49 -2.23
N SER A 4 -9.20 -8.25 -2.35
CA SER A 4 -7.77 -7.97 -2.55
C SER A 4 -7.00 -8.81 -1.52
N PRO A 5 -6.03 -9.67 -1.89
CA PRO A 5 -5.41 -10.63 -0.97
C PRO A 5 -4.78 -9.99 0.26
N PHE A 6 -4.46 -8.70 0.18
CA PHE A 6 -3.91 -7.89 1.27
C PHE A 6 -4.95 -6.95 1.89
N GLY A 7 -6.21 -7.07 1.49
CA GLY A 7 -7.34 -6.28 2.00
C GLY A 7 -7.16 -4.78 1.84
N ILE A 8 -6.31 -4.30 0.92
CA ILE A 8 -6.04 -2.87 0.79
C ILE A 8 -7.33 -2.17 0.35
N ALA A 9 -7.84 -1.31 1.22
CA ALA A 9 -9.11 -0.63 1.02
C ALA A 9 -9.00 0.84 1.42
N ALA A 10 -9.96 1.64 0.96
CA ALA A 10 -10.07 3.03 1.38
C ALA A 10 -10.26 3.11 2.90
N ASN A 11 -9.57 4.05 3.52
CA ASN A 11 -9.70 4.36 4.94
C ASN A 11 -10.73 5.49 5.13
N ALA A 12 -11.56 5.41 6.17
CA ALA A 12 -12.57 6.44 6.49
C ALA A 12 -11.95 7.83 6.73
N GLU A 13 -10.73 7.89 7.25
CA GLU A 13 -9.98 9.14 7.46
C GLU A 13 -9.26 9.63 6.20
N GLY A 14 -9.42 8.92 5.08
CA GLY A 14 -8.80 9.18 3.79
C GLY A 14 -7.56 8.32 3.51
N GLY A 15 -7.23 8.17 2.23
CA GLY A 15 -6.13 7.31 1.80
C GLY A 15 -6.49 5.83 1.81
N TYR A 16 -5.47 4.96 1.86
CA TYR A 16 -5.62 3.51 1.77
C TYR A 16 -4.90 2.81 2.92
N ALA A 17 -5.50 1.76 3.46
CA ALA A 17 -4.91 0.95 4.52
C ALA A 17 -5.20 -0.54 4.30
N VAL A 18 -4.34 -1.39 4.87
CA VAL A 18 -4.59 -2.83 4.95
C VAL A 18 -5.88 -3.06 5.76
N GLY A 19 -6.83 -3.77 5.16
CA GLY A 19 -8.16 -4.04 5.71
C GLY A 19 -9.07 -2.81 5.85
N GLY A 20 -8.67 -1.63 5.34
CA GLY A 20 -9.42 -0.38 5.55
C GLY A 20 -9.48 0.07 7.02
N LYS A 21 -8.57 -0.42 7.88
CA LYS A 21 -8.52 -0.13 9.33
C LYS A 21 -8.56 1.38 9.61
N GLN A 22 -9.43 1.80 10.51
CA GLN A 22 -9.58 3.19 10.95
C GLN A 22 -8.57 3.54 12.06
N ASN A 23 -8.46 4.82 12.40
CA ASN A 23 -7.58 5.35 13.45
C ASN A 23 -6.09 5.03 13.23
N LEU A 24 -5.68 4.94 11.96
CA LEU A 24 -4.28 4.71 11.60
C LEU A 24 -3.61 6.03 11.20
N PRO A 25 -2.41 6.32 11.74
CA PRO A 25 -1.67 7.51 11.36
C PRO A 25 -1.28 7.45 9.89
N LEU A 26 -1.11 8.61 9.26
CA LEU A 26 -0.58 8.68 7.90
C LEU A 26 0.87 8.21 7.90
N GLY A 27 1.15 7.17 7.11
CA GLY A 27 2.47 6.60 6.95
C GLY A 27 3.38 7.55 6.17
N LYS A 28 4.67 7.52 6.51
CA LYS A 28 5.70 8.33 5.85
C LYS A 28 6.66 7.39 5.13
N ALA A 29 6.56 7.34 3.81
CA ALA A 29 7.48 6.59 2.98
C ALA A 29 8.88 7.21 3.01
N THR A 30 9.88 6.39 3.33
CA THR A 30 11.29 6.75 3.18
C THR A 30 11.69 6.75 1.70
N VAL A 31 12.87 7.29 1.39
CA VAL A 31 13.44 7.19 0.02
C VAL A 31 13.59 5.72 -0.39
N TRP A 32 14.03 4.86 0.53
CA TRP A 32 14.12 3.43 0.30
C TRP A 32 12.78 2.76 0.02
N ASP A 33 11.72 3.11 0.76
CA ASP A 33 10.37 2.61 0.49
C ASP A 33 9.88 2.98 -0.90
N LYS A 34 10.20 4.19 -1.38
CA LYS A 34 9.83 4.65 -2.74
C LYS A 34 10.54 3.85 -3.81
N ILE A 35 11.84 3.59 -3.63
CA ILE A 35 12.65 2.80 -4.58
C ILE A 35 12.11 1.38 -4.65
N LEU A 36 11.97 0.71 -3.50
CA LEU A 36 11.46 -0.65 -3.42
C LEU A 36 10.03 -0.74 -3.97
N GLY A 37 9.16 0.20 -3.60
CA GLY A 37 7.79 0.26 -4.12
C GLY A 37 7.72 0.46 -5.63
N ASN A 38 8.63 1.23 -6.25
CA ASN A 38 8.70 1.33 -7.71
C ASN A 38 9.18 0.03 -8.36
N LEU A 39 10.20 -0.61 -7.79
CA LEU A 39 10.71 -1.90 -8.28
C LEU A 39 9.63 -2.99 -8.19
N ASP A 40 8.99 -3.10 -7.04
CA ASP A 40 7.88 -4.04 -6.79
C ASP A 40 6.72 -3.78 -7.76
N TYR A 41 6.39 -2.51 -8.03
CA TYR A 41 5.33 -2.15 -8.98
C TYR A 41 5.68 -2.54 -10.42
N PHE A 42 6.94 -2.35 -10.81
CA PHE A 42 7.43 -2.76 -12.12
C PHE A 42 7.37 -4.28 -12.27
N LEU A 43 7.90 -5.04 -11.30
CA LEU A 43 7.83 -6.50 -11.29
C LEU A 43 6.38 -6.99 -11.31
N ALA A 44 5.49 -6.39 -10.52
CA ALA A 44 4.07 -6.70 -10.50
C ALA A 44 3.36 -6.37 -11.84
N THR A 45 3.88 -5.42 -12.60
CA THR A 45 3.41 -5.12 -13.95
C THR A 45 3.82 -6.20 -14.93
N VAL A 46 5.08 -6.63 -14.88
CA VAL A 46 5.62 -7.71 -15.71
C VAL A 46 4.90 -9.03 -15.43
N THR A 47 4.67 -9.34 -14.15
CA THR A 47 3.97 -10.58 -13.71
C THR A 47 2.45 -10.46 -13.73
N ARG A 48 1.90 -9.31 -14.14
CA ARG A 48 0.45 -9.02 -14.22
C ARG A 48 -0.29 -9.25 -12.90
N SER A 49 0.37 -9.03 -11.76
CA SER A 49 -0.25 -9.16 -10.43
C SER A 49 -0.85 -7.83 -9.97
N SER A 50 -2.18 -7.72 -10.00
CA SER A 50 -2.92 -6.56 -9.46
C SER A 50 -2.64 -6.31 -7.99
N ASP A 51 -2.47 -7.38 -7.23
CA ASP A 51 -2.40 -7.32 -5.77
C ASP A 51 -1.04 -6.81 -5.33
N GLN A 52 0.01 -7.29 -5.99
CA GLN A 52 1.37 -6.77 -5.79
C GLN A 52 1.48 -5.31 -6.24
N LYS A 53 0.73 -4.88 -7.27
CA LYS A 53 0.68 -3.45 -7.63
C LYS A 53 0.10 -2.59 -6.51
N GLN A 54 -0.99 -3.03 -5.85
CA GLN A 54 -1.58 -2.28 -4.74
C GLN A 54 -0.63 -2.21 -3.53
N LEU A 55 0.00 -3.32 -3.18
CA LEU A 55 1.03 -3.38 -2.14
C LEU A 55 2.23 -2.48 -2.44
N ALA A 56 2.72 -2.51 -3.68
CA ALA A 56 3.83 -1.71 -4.13
C ALA A 56 3.51 -0.21 -4.01
N LYS A 57 2.30 0.21 -4.41
CA LYS A 57 1.83 1.58 -4.18
C LYS A 57 1.72 1.89 -2.69
N LEU A 58 1.17 0.99 -1.89
CA LEU A 58 1.03 1.16 -0.44
C LEU A 58 2.40 1.38 0.24
N ARG A 59 3.43 0.61 -0.15
CA ARG A 59 4.82 0.82 0.27
C ARG A 59 5.37 2.15 -0.23
N LYS A 60 5.24 2.43 -1.53
CA LYS A 60 5.79 3.62 -2.18
C LYS A 60 5.31 4.91 -1.52
N TYR A 61 4.03 4.97 -1.17
CA TYR A 61 3.38 6.19 -0.69
C TYR A 61 3.23 6.23 0.84
N GLY A 62 2.85 5.11 1.46
CA GLY A 62 2.65 5.00 2.91
C GLY A 62 3.84 4.43 3.69
N GLY A 63 4.86 3.91 3.01
CA GLY A 63 6.05 3.32 3.62
C GLY A 63 5.82 1.92 4.19
N LYS A 64 6.86 1.34 4.79
CA LYS A 64 6.81 0.02 5.43
C LYS A 64 5.68 -0.12 6.45
N LYS A 65 5.41 0.93 7.26
CA LYS A 65 4.35 0.91 8.27
C LYS A 65 2.95 0.74 7.68
N ALA A 66 2.70 1.28 6.49
CA ALA A 66 1.42 1.08 5.81
C ALA A 66 1.24 -0.36 5.33
N VAL A 67 2.32 -0.99 4.86
CA VAL A 67 2.32 -2.39 4.40
C VAL A 67 2.05 -3.38 5.53
N ILE A 68 2.62 -3.15 6.72
CA ILE A 68 2.39 -4.02 7.89
C ILE A 68 1.06 -3.70 8.62
N GLY A 69 0.28 -2.73 8.13
CA GLY A 69 -1.02 -2.39 8.68
C GLY A 69 -1.01 -1.52 9.95
N GLU A 70 0.11 -0.84 10.22
CA GLU A 70 0.27 0.11 11.34
C GLU A 70 0.04 1.57 10.92
N ALA A 71 -0.11 1.83 9.63
CA ALA A 71 -0.35 3.17 9.09
C ALA A 71 -1.23 3.11 7.84
N ARG A 72 -1.73 4.26 7.40
CA ARG A 72 -2.39 4.44 6.11
C ARG A 72 -1.48 5.14 5.10
N SER A 73 -1.59 4.78 3.84
CA SER A 73 -0.99 5.53 2.74
C SER A 73 -1.88 6.70 2.33
N PRO A 74 -1.34 7.81 1.81
CA PRO A 74 -2.14 8.77 1.05
C PRO A 74 -2.78 8.12 -0.20
N LYS A 75 -3.73 8.83 -0.82
CA LYS A 75 -4.46 8.36 -2.03
C LYS A 75 -3.51 8.20 -3.22
N PHE A 76 -3.70 7.16 -4.05
CA PHE A 76 -2.86 6.79 -5.20
C PHE A 76 -3.60 5.95 -6.27
#